data_AF-A0A2N3FWA7-F1
#
_entry.id   AF-A0A2N3FWA7-F1
#
_cell.length_a   1.000
_cell.length_b   1.000
_cell.length_c   1.000
_cell.angle_alpha   90.00
_cell.angle_beta   90.00
_cell.angle_gamma   90.00
#
_symmetry.space_group_name_H-M   'P 1'
#
loop_
_entity.id
_entity.type
_entity.pdbx_description
1 polymer ?
#
loop_
_entity_poly.entity_id
_entity_poly.type
_entity_poly.pdbx_seq_one_letter_code
_entity_poly.pdbx_strand_id
1 'polypeptide(L)'
;MFGLGPIRRWLAHVPEPVAAAAGLNLAVSDVDDLAEIGARVAAEYGVSSPAVLSAALTRLIRRQVPVRGLHSAQIRSIGGLQFADGTVVLVRGQHAGDLGRVAAGIHFGSVHLADFHADRGGVTLELTYGGHRDHLAALGITQPV
;
A
#
# COMPACT_ATOMS: atom_id res chain seq x y z
N MET A 1 12.92 28.79 -20.81
CA MET A 1 12.85 29.04 -19.35
C MET A 1 11.80 28.08 -18.82
N PHE A 2 12.08 27.01 -18.08
CA PHE A 2 13.08 26.69 -17.07
C PHE A 2 13.60 25.25 -17.37
N GLY A 3 14.91 24.98 -17.41
CA GLY A 3 15.69 24.66 -16.21
C GLY A 3 15.69 23.15 -15.89
N LEU A 4 15.95 22.27 -16.86
CA LEU A 4 16.09 20.83 -16.64
C LEU A 4 17.51 20.52 -16.13
N GLY A 5 17.71 20.71 -14.82
CA GLY A 5 18.86 20.23 -14.07
C GLY A 5 18.88 18.70 -13.87
N PRO A 6 19.91 18.15 -13.19
CA PRO A 6 20.60 16.90 -13.55
C PRO A 6 19.92 15.60 -13.06
N ILE A 7 18.60 15.59 -12.88
CA ILE A 7 17.88 14.46 -12.25
C ILE A 7 17.59 13.33 -13.26
N ARG A 8 17.66 13.61 -14.56
CA ARG A 8 17.48 12.57 -15.61
C ARG A 8 18.55 11.47 -15.59
N ARG A 9 19.68 11.63 -14.89
CA ARG A 9 20.72 10.61 -14.82
C ARG A 9 20.40 9.45 -13.88
N TRP A 10 19.44 9.61 -12.96
CA TRP A 10 19.08 8.57 -11.99
C TRP A 10 17.93 7.64 -12.45
N LEU A 11 17.10 8.07 -13.40
CA LEU A 11 15.87 7.36 -13.78
C LEU A 11 15.98 6.54 -15.08
N ALA A 12 17.15 6.53 -15.72
CA ALA A 12 17.42 5.76 -16.95
C ALA A 12 18.27 4.51 -16.72
N HIS A 13 18.51 4.11 -15.48
CA HIS A 13 19.08 2.80 -15.18
C HIS A 13 17.95 1.84 -14.85
N VAL A 14 17.55 1.05 -15.85
CA VAL A 14 17.21 -0.34 -15.56
C VAL A 14 18.57 -0.97 -15.27
N PRO A 15 18.92 -1.30 -14.01
CA PRO A 15 20.03 -2.19 -13.85
C PRO A 15 19.52 -3.53 -14.38
N GLU A 16 20.04 -3.93 -15.54
CA GLU A 16 20.44 -5.34 -15.61
C GLU A 16 21.17 -5.67 -14.30
N PRO A 17 20.95 -6.82 -13.67
CA PRO A 17 21.41 -7.11 -12.30
C PRO A 17 22.92 -6.89 -12.09
N VAL A 18 23.70 -6.72 -13.16
CA VAL A 18 25.12 -6.39 -13.17
C VAL A 18 25.43 -4.89 -12.95
N ALA A 19 24.52 -3.97 -13.29
CA ALA A 19 24.83 -2.53 -13.38
C ALA A 19 24.55 -1.71 -12.09
N ALA A 20 23.60 -2.13 -11.23
CA ALA A 20 23.38 -1.48 -9.94
C ALA A 20 24.55 -1.67 -8.96
N ALA A 21 25.24 -2.81 -9.03
CA ALA A 21 26.42 -3.11 -8.22
C ALA A 21 27.61 -2.18 -8.54
N ALA A 22 27.76 -1.79 -9.82
CA ALA A 22 28.86 -0.94 -10.29
C ALA A 22 28.79 0.51 -9.77
N GLY A 23 27.59 1.03 -9.51
CA GLY A 23 27.40 2.38 -8.96
C GLY A 23 27.69 2.51 -7.46
N LEU A 24 27.70 1.39 -6.75
CA LEU A 24 27.89 1.30 -5.29
C LEU A 24 29.17 0.55 -4.90
N ASN A 25 29.96 0.11 -5.88
CA ASN A 25 31.19 -0.66 -5.70
C ASN A 25 31.00 -1.92 -4.82
N LEU A 26 29.85 -2.58 -4.96
CA LEU A 26 29.47 -3.75 -4.20
C LEU A 26 29.94 -5.03 -4.89
N ALA A 27 30.48 -5.98 -4.14
CA ALA A 27 30.72 -7.31 -4.66
C ALA A 27 29.37 -8.02 -4.90
N VAL A 28 29.34 -8.99 -5.82
CA VAL A 28 28.12 -9.76 -6.11
C VAL A 28 27.57 -10.44 -4.85
N SER A 29 28.45 -10.90 -3.96
CA SER A 29 28.09 -11.46 -2.65
C SER A 29 27.36 -10.46 -1.74
N ASP A 30 27.75 -9.19 -1.77
CA ASP A 30 27.12 -8.16 -0.92
C ASP A 30 25.70 -7.85 -1.39
N VAL A 31 25.43 -8.01 -2.70
CA VAL A 31 24.09 -7.82 -3.28
C VAL A 31 23.15 -8.94 -2.84
N ASP A 32 23.64 -10.17 -2.79
CA ASP A 32 22.87 -11.33 -2.31
C ASP A 32 22.58 -11.21 -0.81
N ASP A 33 23.57 -10.81 -0.01
CA ASP A 33 23.40 -10.57 1.43
C ASP A 33 22.40 -9.44 1.70
N LEU A 34 22.45 -8.36 0.92
CA LEU A 34 21.48 -7.26 1.03
C LEU A 34 20.08 -7.66 0.58
N ALA A 35 19.95 -8.53 -0.42
CA ALA A 35 18.67 -9.06 -0.85
C ALA A 35 18.07 -9.98 0.23
N GLU A 36 18.89 -10.80 0.89
CA GLU A 36 18.47 -11.66 2.00
C GLU A 36 18.07 -10.83 3.23
N ILE A 37 18.87 -9.84 3.61
CA ILE A 37 18.55 -8.91 4.69
C ILE A 37 17.29 -8.11 4.35
N GLY A 38 17.17 -7.63 3.10
CA GLY A 38 15.99 -6.94 2.59
C GLY A 38 14.74 -7.82 2.64
N ALA A 39 14.84 -9.10 2.28
CA ALA A 39 13.76 -10.07 2.37
C ALA A 39 13.38 -10.37 3.84
N ARG A 40 14.36 -10.45 4.74
CA ARG A 40 14.12 -10.66 6.17
C ARG A 40 13.46 -9.45 6.82
N VAL A 41 13.93 -8.24 6.53
CA VAL A 41 13.32 -6.99 6.98
C VAL A 41 11.95 -6.80 6.34
N ALA A 42 11.73 -7.20 5.09
CA ALA A 42 10.40 -7.17 4.47
C ALA A 42 9.45 -8.19 5.11
N ALA A 43 9.95 -9.37 5.48
CA ALA A 43 9.18 -10.38 6.21
C ALA A 43 8.85 -9.93 7.65
N GLU A 44 9.73 -9.15 8.28
CA GLU A 44 9.58 -8.69 9.66
C GLU A 44 8.84 -7.33 9.78
N TYR A 45 9.03 -6.44 8.81
CA TYR A 45 8.62 -5.03 8.84
C TYR A 45 8.09 -4.47 7.51
N GLY A 46 8.04 -5.27 6.43
CA GLY A 46 7.80 -4.77 5.07
C GLY A 46 6.52 -3.97 4.92
N VAL A 47 5.54 -4.26 5.77
CA VAL A 47 4.42 -3.38 6.06
C VAL A 47 3.90 -3.76 7.46
N SER A 48 3.29 -2.82 8.21
CA SER A 48 2.88 -2.98 9.63
C SER A 48 2.60 -4.43 10.07
N SER A 49 3.18 -4.88 11.19
CA SER A 49 2.93 -6.21 11.77
C SER A 49 1.44 -6.58 11.66
N PRO A 50 1.08 -7.79 11.17
CA PRO A 50 -0.32 -8.18 10.98
C PRO A 50 -1.18 -7.99 12.23
N ALA A 51 -0.60 -8.11 13.42
CA ALA A 51 -1.26 -7.84 14.69
C ALA A 51 -1.60 -6.35 14.88
N VAL A 52 -0.68 -5.45 14.51
CA VAL A 52 -0.89 -3.98 14.56
C VAL A 52 -1.95 -3.56 13.54
N LEU A 53 -1.86 -4.09 12.32
CA LEU A 53 -2.85 -3.86 11.27
C LEU A 53 -4.24 -4.33 11.73
N SER A 54 -4.34 -5.56 12.25
CA SER A 54 -5.59 -6.12 12.77
C SER A 54 -6.17 -5.32 13.94
N ALA A 55 -5.33 -4.85 14.87
CA ALA A 55 -5.78 -4.05 16.01
C ALA A 55 -6.37 -2.70 15.57
N ALA A 56 -5.72 -2.03 14.63
CA ALA A 56 -6.20 -0.78 14.08
C ALA A 56 -7.48 -0.95 13.24
N LEU A 57 -7.58 -1.99 12.40
CA LEU A 57 -8.80 -2.30 11.66
C LEU A 57 -9.97 -2.62 12.60
N THR A 58 -9.72 -3.39 13.65
CA THR A 58 -10.71 -3.65 14.72
C THR A 58 -11.21 -2.35 15.34
N ARG A 59 -10.31 -1.38 15.59
CA ARG A 59 -10.68 -0.06 16.12
C ARG A 59 -11.57 0.71 15.14
N LEU A 60 -11.24 0.71 13.85
CA LEU A 60 -12.00 1.40 12.80
C LEU A 60 -13.42 0.82 12.67
N ILE A 61 -13.56 -0.51 12.69
CA ILE A 61 -14.86 -1.19 12.64
C ILE A 61 -15.69 -0.87 13.88
N ARG A 62 -15.13 -1.04 15.09
CA ARG A 62 -15.85 -0.79 16.35
C ARG A 62 -16.35 0.64 16.47
N ARG A 63 -15.61 1.60 15.94
CA ARG A 63 -15.98 3.03 15.93
C ARG A 63 -16.78 3.43 14.70
N GLN A 64 -17.06 2.50 13.79
CA GLN A 64 -17.75 2.73 12.52
C GLN A 64 -17.18 3.91 11.73
N VAL A 65 -15.85 4.04 11.71
CA VAL A 65 -15.18 5.18 11.08
C VAL A 65 -15.38 5.11 9.57
N PRO A 66 -16.01 6.10 8.93
CA PRO A 66 -16.21 6.08 7.49
C PRO A 66 -14.91 6.38 6.75
N VAL A 67 -14.77 5.82 5.56
CA VAL A 67 -13.75 6.20 4.59
C VAL A 67 -14.13 7.54 3.98
N ARG A 68 -13.18 8.48 3.96
CA ARG A 68 -13.34 9.85 3.45
C ARG A 68 -12.68 10.08 2.11
N GLY A 69 -11.66 9.29 1.78
CA GLY A 69 -10.88 9.50 0.57
C GLY A 69 -10.10 8.27 0.17
N LEU A 70 -9.70 8.27 -1.11
CA LEU A 70 -8.78 7.31 -1.67
C LEU A 70 -7.65 8.08 -2.35
N HIS A 71 -6.42 7.88 -1.89
CA HIS A 71 -5.23 8.42 -2.53
C HIS A 71 -4.68 7.39 -3.51
N SER A 72 -4.44 7.76 -4.77
CA SER A 72 -3.77 6.85 -5.69
C SER A 72 -2.27 6.79 -5.38
N ALA A 73 -1.70 5.59 -5.38
CA ALA A 73 -0.26 5.44 -5.46
C ALA A 73 0.17 5.54 -6.93
N GLN A 74 1.46 5.84 -7.19
CA GLN A 74 2.04 5.78 -8.54
C GLN A 74 2.07 4.35 -9.13
N ILE A 75 1.67 3.35 -8.35
CA ILE A 75 1.62 1.93 -8.73
C ILE A 75 0.18 1.52 -9.01
N ARG A 76 -0.06 0.82 -10.13
CA ARG A 76 -1.39 0.34 -10.50
C ARG A 76 -1.99 -0.54 -9.40
N SER A 77 -3.28 -0.37 -9.17
CA SER A 77 -4.07 -1.13 -8.22
C SER A 77 -3.62 -0.99 -6.76
N ILE A 78 -2.76 -0.02 -6.41
CA ILE A 78 -2.42 0.32 -5.03
C ILE A 78 -2.92 1.74 -4.72
N GLY A 79 -3.46 1.92 -3.52
CA GLY A 79 -3.89 3.22 -3.03
C GLY A 79 -3.93 3.29 -1.50
N GLY A 80 -4.18 4.47 -0.97
CA GLY A 80 -4.37 4.71 0.47
C GLY A 80 -5.83 5.06 0.77
N LEU A 81 -6.54 4.18 1.47
CA LEU A 81 -7.86 4.50 2.04
C LEU A 81 -7.70 5.38 3.26
N GLN A 82 -8.20 6.60 3.17
CA GLN A 82 -8.19 7.55 4.28
C GLN A 82 -9.50 7.45 5.04
N PHE A 83 -9.40 7.16 6.34
CA PHE A 83 -10.51 7.13 7.27
C PHE A 83 -10.71 8.50 7.93
N ALA A 84 -11.92 8.76 8.41
CA ALA A 84 -12.26 10.03 9.06
C ALA A 84 -11.51 10.29 10.37
N ASP A 85 -10.94 9.26 11.01
CA ASP A 85 -10.09 9.40 12.19
C ASP A 85 -8.63 9.74 11.87
N GLY A 86 -8.33 9.98 10.59
CA GLY A 86 -6.99 10.27 10.09
C GLY A 86 -6.16 9.03 9.77
N THR A 87 -6.63 7.82 10.03
CA THR A 87 -5.88 6.60 9.68
C THR A 87 -5.85 6.42 8.16
N VAL A 88 -4.69 6.09 7.60
CA VAL A 88 -4.57 5.71 6.18
C VAL A 88 -4.16 4.25 6.08
N VAL A 89 -5.00 3.44 5.44
CA VAL A 89 -4.71 2.03 5.17
C VAL A 89 -4.25 1.89 3.73
N LEU A 90 -3.02 1.43 3.52
CA LEU A 90 -2.51 1.07 2.21
C LEU A 90 -3.20 -0.20 1.76
N VAL A 91 -3.80 -0.15 0.57
CA VAL A 91 -4.60 -1.23 0.02
C VAL A 91 -4.22 -1.52 -1.42
N ARG A 92 -4.47 -2.76 -1.82
CA ARG A 92 -4.35 -3.24 -3.19
C ARG A 92 -5.68 -3.82 -3.67
N GLY A 93 -6.13 -3.39 -4.84
CA GLY A 93 -7.23 -4.02 -5.56
C GLY A 93 -6.84 -5.38 -6.12
N GLN A 94 -7.75 -6.35 -6.07
CA GLN A 94 -7.53 -7.68 -6.63
C GLN A 94 -7.56 -7.63 -8.17
N HIS A 95 -8.44 -6.80 -8.72
CA HIS A 95 -8.65 -6.57 -10.14
C HIS A 95 -8.42 -5.11 -10.51
N ALA A 96 -8.12 -4.88 -11.78
CA ALA A 96 -8.10 -3.53 -12.33
C ALA A 96 -9.50 -2.91 -12.23
N GLY A 97 -9.60 -1.74 -11.59
CA GLY A 97 -10.87 -1.02 -11.42
C GLY A 97 -11.48 -1.09 -10.03
N ASP A 98 -11.05 -2.01 -9.16
CA ASP A 98 -11.57 -2.13 -7.78
C ASP A 98 -11.44 -0.81 -7.01
N LEU A 99 -10.25 -0.21 -7.05
CA LEU A 99 -10.01 1.09 -6.41
C LEU A 99 -10.85 2.21 -7.04
N GLY A 100 -11.12 2.14 -8.35
CA GLY A 100 -11.98 3.10 -9.04
C GLY A 100 -13.43 2.99 -8.60
N ARG A 101 -13.94 1.77 -8.42
CA ARG A 101 -15.28 1.49 -7.89
C ARG A 101 -15.44 2.00 -6.47
N VAL A 102 -14.43 1.77 -5.62
CA VAL A 102 -14.41 2.29 -4.25
C VAL A 102 -14.35 3.82 -4.25
N ALA A 103 -13.51 4.44 -5.10
CA ALA A 103 -13.47 5.89 -5.24
C ALA A 103 -14.83 6.49 -5.67
N ALA A 104 -15.52 5.84 -6.62
CA ALA A 104 -16.88 6.22 -6.99
C ALA A 104 -17.85 6.06 -5.80
N GLY A 105 -17.73 4.96 -5.04
CA GLY A 105 -18.49 4.74 -3.81
C GLY A 105 -18.31 5.85 -2.78
N ILE A 106 -17.07 6.33 -2.60
CA ILE A 106 -16.75 7.47 -1.71
C ILE A 106 -17.38 8.76 -2.22
N HIS A 107 -17.40 8.98 -3.54
CA HIS A 107 -17.98 10.18 -4.13
C HIS A 107 -19.51 10.23 -4.01
N PHE A 108 -20.18 9.09 -4.17
CA PHE A 108 -21.65 9.02 -4.19
C PHE A 108 -22.28 8.62 -2.85
N GLY A 109 -21.50 8.22 -1.85
CA GLY A 109 -22.03 7.77 -0.57
C GLY A 109 -20.98 7.57 0.51
N SER A 110 -21.41 6.99 1.64
CA SER A 110 -20.49 6.64 2.73
C SER A 110 -19.97 5.22 2.53
N VAL A 111 -18.65 5.10 2.40
CA VAL A 111 -17.96 3.81 2.38
C VAL A 111 -17.54 3.46 3.80
N HIS A 112 -17.88 2.24 4.24
CA HIS A 112 -17.51 1.73 5.56
C HIS A 112 -16.68 0.45 5.41
N LEU A 113 -15.73 0.29 6.34
CA LEU A 113 -15.10 -1.00 6.57
C LEU A 113 -16.07 -1.87 7.37
N ALA A 114 -16.59 -2.92 6.74
CA ALA A 114 -17.56 -3.83 7.33
C ALA A 114 -16.87 -4.91 8.17
N ASP A 115 -15.82 -5.52 7.61
CA ASP A 115 -15.05 -6.57 8.26
C ASP A 115 -13.61 -6.65 7.70
N PHE A 116 -12.75 -7.47 8.32
CA PHE A 116 -11.48 -7.88 7.73
C PHE A 116 -11.16 -9.34 8.08
N HIS A 117 -10.44 -10.00 7.18
CA HIS A 117 -9.92 -11.35 7.38
C HIS A 117 -8.39 -11.33 7.32
N ALA A 118 -7.73 -11.88 8.33
CA ALA A 118 -6.28 -12.03 8.36
C ALA A 118 -5.91 -13.52 8.22
N ASP A 119 -5.15 -13.86 7.19
CA ASP A 119 -4.63 -15.21 6.94
C ASP A 119 -3.10 -15.18 6.69
N ARG A 120 -2.52 -16.31 6.28
CA ARG A 120 -1.07 -16.40 5.99
C ARG A 120 -0.64 -15.62 4.73
N GLY A 121 -1.58 -15.33 3.82
CA GLY A 121 -1.37 -14.58 2.59
C GLY A 121 -1.56 -13.07 2.75
N GLY A 122 -2.10 -12.61 3.88
CA GLY A 122 -2.18 -11.21 4.24
C GLY A 122 -3.48 -10.85 4.94
N VAL A 123 -3.86 -9.57 4.85
CA VAL A 123 -5.11 -9.06 5.41
C VAL A 123 -6.02 -8.61 4.27
N THR A 124 -7.25 -9.12 4.22
CA THR A 124 -8.28 -8.70 3.27
C THR A 124 -9.33 -7.87 3.99
N LEU A 125 -9.62 -6.69 3.47
CA LEU A 125 -10.67 -5.79 3.93
C LEU A 125 -11.96 -6.05 3.18
N GLU A 126 -13.08 -5.97 3.88
CA GLU A 126 -14.41 -5.93 3.30
C GLU A 126 -15.00 -4.53 3.44
N LEU A 127 -15.28 -3.88 2.31
CA LEU A 127 -15.89 -2.56 2.26
C LEU A 127 -17.35 -2.66 1.83
N THR A 128 -18.20 -1.81 2.39
CA THR A 128 -19.62 -1.72 2.00
C THR A 128 -20.03 -0.29 1.73
N TYR A 129 -20.81 -0.08 0.67
CA TYR A 129 -21.36 1.22 0.28
C TYR A 129 -22.52 1.05 -0.70
N GLY A 130 -23.62 1.79 -0.50
CA GLY A 130 -24.74 1.81 -1.45
C GLY A 130 -25.30 0.44 -1.83
N GLY A 131 -25.26 -0.56 -0.93
CA GLY A 131 -25.67 -1.95 -1.21
C GLY A 131 -24.63 -2.81 -1.92
N HIS A 132 -23.48 -2.24 -2.29
CA HIS A 132 -22.34 -2.97 -2.84
C HIS A 132 -21.37 -3.41 -1.73
N ARG A 133 -20.64 -4.49 -2.03
CA ARG A 133 -19.56 -5.01 -1.21
C ARG A 133 -18.32 -5.18 -2.07
N ASP A 134 -17.16 -4.82 -1.52
CA ASP A 134 -15.87 -4.95 -2.20
C ASP A 134 -14.78 -5.48 -1.28
N HIS A 135 -13.79 -6.13 -1.88
CA HIS A 135 -12.67 -6.72 -1.18
C HIS A 135 -11.36 -6.11 -1.66
N LEU A 136 -10.52 -5.69 -0.71
CA LEU A 136 -9.20 -5.13 -0.99
C LEU A 136 -8.16 -5.79 -0.08
N ALA A 137 -6.97 -6.07 -0.61
CA ALA A 137 -5.87 -6.54 0.23
C ALA A 137 -5.24 -5.36 0.97
N ALA A 138 -5.28 -5.36 2.30
CA ALA A 138 -4.53 -4.42 3.10
C ALA A 138 -3.05 -4.79 3.08
N LEU A 139 -2.25 -3.80 2.71
CA LEU A 139 -0.80 -3.88 2.77
C LEU A 139 -0.34 -3.36 4.12
N GLY A 140 -0.88 -2.23 4.61
CA GLY A 140 -0.31 -1.57 5.80
C GLY A 140 -1.08 -0.39 6.34
N ILE A 141 -0.54 0.22 7.39
CA ILE A 141 -1.05 1.46 7.96
C ILE A 141 0.02 2.54 7.90
N THR A 142 -0.39 3.72 7.45
CA THR A 142 0.41 4.94 7.49
C THR A 142 -0.42 6.08 8.09
N GLN A 143 0.26 7.18 8.40
CA GLN A 143 -0.38 8.44 8.76
C GLN A 143 -0.35 9.38 7.54
N PRO A 144 -1.35 10.27 7.40
CA PRO A 144 -1.33 11.30 6.38
C PRO A 144 -0.14 12.23 6.63
N VAL A 145 0.59 12.52 5.56
CA VAL A 145 1.76 13.42 5.56
C VAL A 145 1.30 14.87 5.55
#